data_AF-A0A7S3KVH2-F1
#
_entry.id   AF-A0A7S3KVH2-F1
#
_cell.length_a   1.000
_cell.length_b   1.000
_cell.length_c   1.000
_cell.angle_alpha   90.00
_cell.angle_beta   90.00
_cell.angle_gamma   90.00
#
_symmetry.space_group_name_H-M   'P 1'
#
loop_
_entity.id
_entity.type
_entity.pdbx_description
1 polymer ?
#
loop_
_entity_poly.entity_id
_entity_poly.type
_entity_poly.pdbx_seq_one_letter_code
_entity_poly.pdbx_strand_id
1 'polypeptide(L)'
;YTQINDVLEFSESLFFFVCLPPIVFAAGYNMKRKKFFQHFNYIALFGILGTFCCFTIFSFLTGMLFYFHPMQKYNPELGTNETFTLTLREILLLCSLMCSSDVVAAVSLIDFQKEPKLFSMVFGEGITNDAVSIILFNTVFKYTGSTEKFTTQTVFKVFLEFSKLALSSVGCGMVASFACALCLKNMRFLTHSPVHETLFVFCFGYLGYMFSELFELSGIITLLTTGVLMAHYAWYNLSPQSKQTTSLAFGAFGFGAE
;
A
#
# COMPACT_ATOMS: atom_id res chain seq x y z
N TYR A 1 13.30 -30.78 -15.60
CA TYR A 1 12.89 -30.45 -14.22
C TYR A 1 13.50 -29.14 -13.73
N THR A 2 14.78 -28.86 -13.99
CA THR A 2 15.43 -27.57 -13.60
C THR A 2 14.89 -26.34 -14.34
N GLN A 3 14.52 -26.44 -15.63
CA GLN A 3 13.99 -25.29 -16.39
C GLN A 3 12.53 -24.90 -16.09
N ILE A 4 11.76 -25.74 -15.37
CA ILE A 4 10.38 -25.42 -15.00
C ILE A 4 10.34 -24.70 -13.66
N ASN A 5 11.33 -24.92 -12.79
CA ASN A 5 11.43 -24.22 -11.51
C ASN A 5 11.80 -22.75 -11.70
N ASP A 6 12.64 -22.38 -12.67
CA ASP A 6 12.94 -20.97 -12.98
C ASP A 6 11.71 -20.20 -13.52
N VAL A 7 10.69 -20.91 -14.05
CA VAL A 7 9.42 -20.32 -14.51
C VAL A 7 8.39 -20.24 -13.38
N LEU A 8 8.58 -21.00 -12.30
CA LEU A 8 7.71 -21.04 -11.11
C LEU A 8 8.32 -20.33 -9.90
N GLU A 9 9.56 -19.84 -9.99
CA GLU A 9 10.12 -18.96 -8.98
C GLU A 9 9.37 -17.62 -9.02
N PHE A 10 8.74 -17.29 -7.90
CA PHE A 10 8.04 -16.03 -7.72
C PHE A 10 9.03 -14.88 -7.95
N SER A 11 8.85 -14.17 -9.06
CA SER A 11 9.63 -12.98 -9.35
C SER A 11 9.02 -11.81 -8.59
N GLU A 12 9.71 -11.38 -7.54
CA GLU A 12 9.36 -10.21 -6.74
C GLU A 12 9.18 -8.97 -7.64
N SER A 13 10.08 -8.75 -8.59
CA SER A 13 9.98 -7.64 -9.53
C SER A 13 8.75 -7.73 -10.43
N LEU A 14 8.39 -8.92 -10.92
CA LEU A 14 7.18 -9.08 -11.71
C LEU A 14 5.93 -8.79 -10.87
N PHE A 15 5.89 -9.24 -9.61
CA PHE A 15 4.79 -8.93 -8.71
C PHE A 15 4.65 -7.42 -8.46
N PHE A 16 5.73 -6.74 -8.07
CA PHE A 16 5.68 -5.31 -7.74
C PHE A 16 5.46 -4.40 -8.94
N PHE A 17 6.01 -4.72 -10.12
CA PHE A 17 5.87 -3.88 -11.31
C PHE A 17 4.64 -4.21 -12.16
N VAL A 18 4.11 -5.44 -12.12
CA VAL A 18 3.02 -5.88 -13.01
C VAL A 18 1.73 -6.17 -12.25
N CYS A 19 1.79 -6.95 -11.17
CA CYS A 19 0.58 -7.39 -10.46
C CYS A 19 0.06 -6.35 -9.46
N LEU A 20 0.94 -5.79 -8.63
CA LEU A 20 0.58 -4.85 -7.57
C LEU A 20 -0.04 -3.55 -8.09
N PRO A 21 0.46 -2.93 -9.19
CA PRO A 21 -0.03 -1.62 -9.61
C PRO A 21 -1.51 -1.58 -10.00
N PRO A 22 -2.04 -2.52 -10.82
CA PRO A 22 -3.48 -2.61 -11.09
C PRO A 22 -4.34 -2.77 -9.84
N ILE A 23 -3.89 -3.57 -8.86
CA ILE A 23 -4.64 -3.87 -7.63
C ILE A 23 -4.80 -2.61 -6.79
N VAL A 24 -3.68 -1.95 -6.51
CA VAL A 24 -3.65 -0.74 -5.68
C VAL A 24 -4.40 0.40 -6.39
N PHE A 25 -4.28 0.50 -7.72
CA PHE A 25 -5.05 1.48 -8.49
C PHE A 25 -6.54 1.24 -8.37
N ALA A 26 -6.96 -0.01 -8.56
CA ALA A 26 -8.35 -0.42 -8.51
C ALA A 26 -8.97 -0.15 -7.13
N ALA A 27 -8.25 -0.51 -6.06
CA ALA A 27 -8.65 -0.24 -4.69
C ALA A 27 -8.88 1.26 -4.45
N GLY A 28 -7.93 2.10 -4.88
CA GLY A 28 -8.03 3.56 -4.76
C GLY A 28 -9.17 4.15 -5.61
N TYR A 29 -9.33 3.71 -6.87
CA TYR A 29 -10.28 4.31 -7.82
C TYR A 29 -11.74 3.91 -7.57
N ASN A 30 -11.98 2.67 -7.11
CA ASN A 30 -13.33 2.17 -6.81
C ASN A 30 -13.81 2.54 -5.40
N MET A 31 -12.96 3.18 -4.60
CA MET A 31 -13.31 3.64 -3.27
C MET A 31 -14.53 4.57 -3.31
N LYS A 32 -15.59 4.24 -2.55
CA LYS A 32 -16.89 4.91 -2.61
C LYS A 32 -16.80 6.37 -2.12
N ARG A 33 -16.75 7.28 -3.09
CA ARG A 33 -16.14 8.62 -3.04
C ARG A 33 -16.81 9.66 -2.16
N LYS A 34 -18.09 9.52 -1.80
CA LYS A 34 -18.78 10.58 -1.07
C LYS A 34 -18.60 10.44 0.44
N LYS A 35 -18.66 9.22 0.97
CA LYS A 35 -18.57 8.95 2.43
C LYS A 35 -17.15 8.69 2.91
N PHE A 36 -16.28 8.15 2.05
CA PHE A 36 -14.85 8.01 2.35
C PHE A 36 -14.21 9.37 2.65
N PHE A 37 -14.36 10.36 1.75
CA PHE A 37 -13.75 11.68 1.94
C PHE A 37 -14.39 12.49 3.07
N GLN A 38 -15.67 12.25 3.39
CA GLN A 38 -16.32 12.86 4.56
C GLN A 38 -15.69 12.40 5.88
N HIS A 39 -15.09 11.21 5.91
CA HIS A 39 -14.52 10.60 7.10
C HIS A 39 -13.04 10.25 6.93
N PHE A 40 -12.36 10.89 5.97
CA PHE A 40 -10.94 10.65 5.69
C PHE A 40 -10.08 10.84 6.93
N ASN A 41 -10.42 11.81 7.78
CA ASN A 41 -9.71 12.05 9.04
C ASN A 41 -9.70 10.81 9.95
N TYR A 42 -10.82 10.08 10.04
CA TYR A 42 -10.89 8.86 10.84
C TYR A 42 -10.11 7.72 10.19
N ILE A 43 -10.20 7.59 8.87
CA ILE A 43 -9.49 6.56 8.11
C ILE A 43 -7.98 6.76 8.23
N ALA A 44 -7.50 8.01 8.07
CA ALA A 44 -6.11 8.36 8.28
C ALA A 44 -5.68 8.18 9.75
N LEU A 45 -6.54 8.52 10.72
CA LEU A 45 -6.26 8.30 12.13
C LEU A 45 -6.04 6.80 12.42
N PHE A 46 -6.97 5.93 12.01
CA PHE A 46 -6.86 4.50 12.28
C PHE A 46 -5.81 3.81 11.41
N GLY A 47 -5.78 4.06 10.10
CA GLY A 47 -4.86 3.40 9.18
C GLY A 47 -3.42 3.90 9.24
N ILE A 48 -3.15 5.12 9.75
CA ILE A 48 -1.78 5.61 9.94
C ILE A 48 -1.39 5.48 11.41
N LEU A 49 -2.05 6.20 12.32
CA LEU A 49 -1.64 6.19 13.74
C LEU A 49 -1.92 4.84 14.39
N GLY A 50 -2.99 4.14 14.03
CA GLY A 50 -3.27 2.80 14.52
C GLY A 50 -2.15 1.82 14.14
N THR A 51 -1.74 1.80 12.86
CA THR A 51 -0.64 0.98 12.38
C THR A 51 0.69 1.31 13.06
N PHE A 52 1.01 2.60 13.26
CA PHE A 52 2.21 3.00 14.02
C PHE A 52 2.18 2.57 15.49
N CYS A 53 1.01 2.67 16.13
CA CYS A 53 0.81 2.19 17.49
C CYS A 53 0.99 0.66 17.56
N CYS A 54 0.36 -0.09 16.66
CA CYS A 54 0.54 -1.54 16.56
C CYS A 54 2.00 -1.91 16.33
N PHE A 55 2.67 -1.23 15.41
CA PHE A 55 4.09 -1.44 15.10
C PHE A 55 4.98 -1.24 16.33
N THR A 56 4.75 -0.16 17.07
CA THR A 56 5.52 0.16 18.28
C THR A 56 5.27 -0.87 19.38
N ILE A 57 4.00 -1.24 19.61
CA ILE A 57 3.60 -2.21 20.64
C ILE A 57 4.16 -3.60 20.30
N PHE A 58 3.99 -4.06 19.05
CA PHE A 58 4.49 -5.37 18.62
C PHE A 58 6.02 -5.42 18.67
N SER A 59 6.71 -4.38 18.21
CA SER A 59 8.17 -4.33 18.26
C SER A 59 8.68 -4.36 19.71
N PHE A 60 8.02 -3.61 20.60
CA PHE A 60 8.38 -3.59 22.02
C PHE A 60 8.10 -4.94 22.69
N LEU A 61 6.92 -5.53 22.48
CA LEU A 61 6.53 -6.80 23.09
C LEU A 61 7.40 -7.96 22.59
N THR A 62 7.67 -8.04 21.29
CA THR A 62 8.57 -9.04 20.71
C THR A 62 9.99 -8.84 21.23
N GLY A 63 10.48 -7.61 21.31
CA GLY A 63 11.78 -7.30 21.90
C GLY A 63 11.90 -7.74 23.37
N MET A 64 10.89 -7.49 24.18
CA MET A 64 10.82 -7.94 25.57
C MET A 64 10.76 -9.47 25.67
N LEU A 65 10.01 -10.13 24.80
CA LEU A 65 9.91 -11.59 24.77
C LEU A 65 11.28 -12.25 24.55
N PHE A 66 12.04 -11.79 23.55
CA PHE A 66 13.39 -12.30 23.30
C PHE A 66 14.40 -11.94 24.39
N TYR A 67 14.20 -10.83 25.10
CA TYR A 67 15.06 -10.42 26.21
C TYR A 67 14.84 -11.29 27.47
N PHE A 68 13.58 -11.58 27.83
CA PHE A 68 13.25 -12.36 29.03
C PHE A 68 13.26 -13.87 28.80
N HIS A 69 12.92 -14.32 27.59
CA HIS A 69 12.83 -15.73 27.23
C HIS A 69 13.66 -16.02 25.96
N PRO A 70 14.99 -16.20 26.10
CA PRO A 70 15.82 -16.60 24.97
C PRO A 70 15.38 -17.98 24.47
N MET A 71 14.79 -18.01 23.29
CA MET A 71 14.35 -19.23 22.61
C MET A 71 15.57 -20.05 22.19
N GLN A 72 15.47 -21.37 22.21
CA GLN A 72 16.54 -22.27 21.74
C GLN A 72 16.14 -22.92 20.42
N LYS A 73 17.04 -22.89 19.44
CA LYS A 73 16.90 -23.62 18.18
C LYS A 73 17.86 -24.79 18.18
N TYR A 74 17.34 -25.99 17.91
CA TYR A 74 18.17 -27.18 17.73
C TYR A 74 18.96 -27.05 16.42
N ASN A 75 20.29 -27.11 16.50
CA ASN A 75 21.17 -27.14 15.34
C ASN A 75 21.51 -28.61 15.01
N PRO A 76 20.98 -29.20 13.91
CA PRO A 76 21.22 -30.60 13.58
C PRO A 76 22.68 -30.91 13.23
N GLU A 77 23.46 -29.91 12.79
CA GLU A 77 24.85 -30.10 12.35
C GLU A 77 25.83 -30.19 13.52
N LEU A 78 25.59 -29.45 14.60
CA LEU A 78 26.41 -29.47 15.82
C LEU A 78 25.82 -30.32 16.95
N GLY A 79 24.59 -30.82 16.82
CA GLY A 79 23.90 -31.59 17.85
C GLY A 79 23.64 -30.80 19.15
N THR A 80 23.69 -29.47 19.09
CA THR A 80 23.53 -28.56 20.24
C THR A 80 22.35 -27.62 20.06
N ASN A 81 21.79 -27.16 21.17
CA ASN A 81 20.77 -26.12 21.19
C ASN A 81 21.45 -24.76 21.21
N GLU A 82 21.32 -23.99 20.13
CA GLU A 82 21.81 -22.61 20.06
C GLU A 82 20.71 -21.63 20.49
N THR A 83 21.10 -20.53 21.13
CA THR A 83 20.16 -19.45 21.47
C THR A 83 19.71 -18.73 20.20
N PHE A 84 18.44 -18.87 19.87
CA PHE A 84 17.79 -18.14 18.79
C PHE A 84 17.45 -16.75 19.28
N THR A 85 18.24 -15.77 18.85
CA THR A 85 17.99 -14.36 19.12
C THR A 85 17.76 -13.65 17.79
N LEU A 86 16.65 -12.93 17.70
CA LEU A 86 16.42 -12.03 16.58
C LEU A 86 17.16 -10.72 16.83
N THR A 87 17.83 -10.22 15.81
CA THR A 87 18.35 -8.85 15.85
C THR A 87 17.18 -7.87 15.93
N LEU A 88 17.39 -6.69 16.54
CA LEU A 88 16.36 -5.63 16.58
C LEU A 88 15.80 -5.31 15.19
N ARG A 89 16.66 -5.40 14.16
CA ARG A 89 16.27 -5.30 12.75
C ARG A 89 15.22 -6.35 12.36
N GLU A 90 15.49 -7.62 12.60
CA GLU A 90 14.56 -8.71 12.24
C GLU A 90 13.24 -8.57 13.00
N ILE A 91 13.29 -8.09 14.25
CA ILE A 91 12.08 -7.77 15.02
C ILE A 91 11.29 -6.65 14.35
N LEU A 92 11.94 -5.54 13.98
CA LEU A 92 11.26 -4.42 13.31
C LEU A 92 10.69 -4.82 11.94
N LEU A 93 11.44 -5.59 11.14
CA LEU A 93 10.96 -6.10 9.86
C LEU A 93 9.74 -7.03 10.05
N LEU A 94 9.83 -7.98 10.97
CA LEU A 94 8.73 -8.88 11.30
C LEU A 94 7.50 -8.11 11.76
N CYS A 95 7.68 -7.18 12.70
CA CYS A 95 6.59 -6.41 13.25
C CYS A 95 5.96 -5.48 12.20
N SER A 96 6.73 -4.90 11.28
CA SER A 96 6.17 -4.09 10.19
C SER A 96 5.19 -4.88 9.34
N LEU A 97 5.56 -6.11 8.93
CA LEU A 97 4.69 -7.00 8.17
C LEU A 97 3.44 -7.43 8.95
N MET A 98 3.59 -7.69 10.25
CA MET A 98 2.48 -8.11 11.11
C MET A 98 1.46 -7.01 11.42
N CYS A 99 1.75 -5.75 11.10
CA CYS A 99 0.82 -4.65 11.37
C CYS A 99 -0.30 -4.55 10.33
N SER A 100 -0.10 -5.08 9.12
CA SER A 100 -1.17 -5.25 8.12
C SER A 100 -2.27 -6.14 8.67
N SER A 101 -3.49 -5.62 8.74
CA SER A 101 -4.67 -6.40 9.09
C SER A 101 -5.55 -6.60 7.87
N ASP A 102 -5.86 -7.87 7.56
CA ASP A 102 -6.84 -8.19 6.52
C ASP A 102 -8.26 -7.86 7.01
N VAL A 103 -8.90 -6.92 6.31
CA VAL A 103 -10.26 -6.45 6.63
C VAL A 103 -11.34 -7.16 5.82
N VAL A 104 -11.00 -8.03 4.86
CA VAL A 104 -11.96 -8.65 3.93
C VAL A 104 -13.06 -9.39 4.66
N ALA A 105 -12.70 -10.21 5.66
CA ALA A 105 -13.67 -10.92 6.48
C ALA A 105 -14.61 -9.97 7.26
N ALA A 106 -14.07 -8.91 7.86
CA ALA A 106 -14.86 -7.93 8.60
C ALA A 106 -15.80 -7.14 7.67
N VAL A 107 -15.31 -6.71 6.51
CA VAL A 107 -16.09 -5.99 5.50
C VAL A 107 -17.22 -6.86 4.95
N SER A 108 -17.01 -8.17 4.80
CA SER A 108 -18.04 -9.11 4.33
C SER A 108 -19.25 -9.23 5.26
N LEU A 109 -19.06 -8.97 6.55
CA LEU A 109 -20.12 -9.01 7.56
C LEU A 109 -20.90 -7.68 7.66
N ILE A 110 -20.34 -6.59 7.13
CA ILE A 110 -20.93 -5.25 7.22
C ILE A 110 -21.80 -4.98 5.99
N ASP A 111 -23.11 -4.94 6.20
CA ASP A 111 -24.06 -4.57 5.15
C ASP A 111 -23.93 -3.07 4.81
N PHE A 112 -23.46 -2.77 3.60
CA PHE A 112 -23.28 -1.41 3.11
C PHE A 112 -24.59 -0.59 3.10
N GLN A 113 -25.75 -1.21 2.91
CA GLN A 113 -27.03 -0.49 2.89
C GLN A 113 -27.44 -0.04 4.29
N LYS A 114 -27.09 -0.82 5.32
CA LYS A 114 -27.41 -0.51 6.73
C LYS A 114 -26.38 0.42 7.34
N GLU A 115 -25.09 0.11 7.16
CA GLU A 115 -23.99 0.83 7.83
C GLU A 115 -22.89 1.30 6.85
N PRO A 116 -23.23 2.19 5.90
CA PRO A 116 -22.30 2.66 4.88
C PRO A 116 -21.10 3.43 5.45
N LYS A 117 -21.25 4.04 6.64
CA LYS A 117 -20.17 4.74 7.33
C LYS A 117 -19.15 3.74 7.88
N LEU A 118 -19.61 2.73 8.61
CA LEU A 118 -18.75 1.68 9.18
C LEU A 118 -18.02 0.93 8.07
N PHE A 119 -18.75 0.53 7.03
CA PHE A 119 -18.16 -0.11 5.84
C PHE A 119 -17.00 0.72 5.26
N SER A 120 -17.23 2.02 5.06
CA SER A 120 -16.23 2.90 4.45
C SER A 120 -15.01 3.13 5.35
N MET A 121 -15.20 3.12 6.68
CA MET A 121 -14.10 3.28 7.64
C MET A 121 -13.24 2.03 7.71
N VAL A 122 -13.84 0.83 7.84
CA VAL A 122 -13.11 -0.45 7.93
C VAL A 122 -12.40 -0.76 6.61
N PHE A 123 -13.08 -0.59 5.47
CA PHE A 123 -12.47 -0.79 4.16
C PHE A 123 -11.30 0.19 3.90
N GLY A 124 -11.50 1.47 4.25
CA GLY A 124 -10.46 2.48 4.07
C GLY A 124 -9.27 2.29 5.00
N GLU A 125 -9.51 1.84 6.23
CA GLU A 125 -8.48 1.52 7.21
C GLU A 125 -7.61 0.37 6.72
N GLY A 126 -8.19 -0.74 6.25
CA GLY A 126 -7.42 -1.87 5.70
C GLY A 126 -6.49 -1.47 4.56
N ILE A 127 -7.00 -0.73 3.57
CA ILE A 127 -6.17 -0.25 2.44
C ILE A 127 -5.05 0.68 2.93
N THR A 128 -5.36 1.59 3.85
CA THR A 128 -4.37 2.54 4.37
C THR A 128 -3.32 1.83 5.21
N ASN A 129 -3.74 0.89 6.04
CA ASN A 129 -2.87 0.07 6.89
C ASN A 129 -1.90 -0.75 6.03
N ASP A 130 -2.38 -1.41 4.99
CA ASP A 130 -1.53 -2.19 4.07
C ASP A 130 -0.45 -1.32 3.41
N ALA A 131 -0.83 -0.12 2.95
CA ALA A 131 0.14 0.82 2.42
C ALA A 131 1.18 1.23 3.49
N VAL A 132 0.73 1.59 4.70
CA VAL A 132 1.61 2.02 5.81
C VAL A 132 2.57 0.90 6.25
N SER A 133 2.08 -0.32 6.36
CA SER A 133 2.85 -1.54 6.68
C SER A 133 3.99 -1.78 5.69
N ILE A 134 3.70 -1.75 4.38
CA ILE A 134 4.71 -1.95 3.33
C ILE A 134 5.78 -0.84 3.36
N ILE A 135 5.39 0.42 3.61
CA ILE A 135 6.35 1.53 3.69
C ILE A 135 7.24 1.39 4.93
N LEU A 136 6.66 1.01 6.07
CA LEU A 136 7.41 0.72 7.30
C LEU A 136 8.45 -0.36 7.04
N PHE A 137 8.05 -1.45 6.40
CA PHE A 137 8.94 -2.54 6.00
C PHE A 137 10.09 -2.02 5.12
N ASN A 138 9.77 -1.33 4.02
CA ASN A 138 10.79 -0.82 3.08
C ASN A 138 11.72 0.21 3.74
N THR A 139 11.21 1.04 4.66
CA THR A 139 12.01 2.04 5.38
C THR A 139 13.01 1.36 6.33
N VAL A 140 12.55 0.35 7.09
CA VAL A 140 13.40 -0.44 7.99
C VAL A 140 14.43 -1.25 7.17
N PHE A 141 14.00 -1.80 6.04
CA PHE A 141 14.87 -2.54 5.12
C PHE A 141 15.96 -1.64 4.53
N LYS A 142 15.62 -0.45 4.03
CA LYS A 142 16.61 0.52 3.50
C LYS A 142 17.62 0.97 4.57
N TYR A 143 17.17 1.16 5.82
CA TYR A 143 18.06 1.51 6.93
C TYR A 143 19.04 0.39 7.33
N THR A 144 18.77 -0.85 6.95
CA THR A 144 19.62 -2.01 7.26
C THR A 144 21.00 -1.95 6.59
N GLY A 145 21.15 -1.21 5.49
CA GLY A 145 22.44 -1.05 4.80
C GLY A 145 23.44 -0.14 5.52
N SER A 146 23.00 0.59 6.55
CA SER A 146 23.83 1.52 7.31
C SER A 146 24.30 0.86 8.62
N THR A 147 25.61 0.78 8.85
CA THR A 147 26.28 0.19 10.02
C THR A 147 26.05 0.94 11.35
N GLU A 148 24.96 1.72 11.47
CA GLU A 148 24.62 2.42 12.71
C GLU A 148 23.95 1.47 13.72
N LYS A 149 24.38 1.53 14.98
CA LYS A 149 23.71 0.82 16.08
C LYS A 149 22.30 1.37 16.24
N PHE A 150 21.28 0.52 16.06
CA PHE A 150 19.89 0.88 16.31
C PHE A 150 19.73 1.34 17.77
N THR A 151 19.48 2.64 17.94
CA THR A 151 19.25 3.32 19.23
C THR A 151 17.82 3.89 19.21
N THR A 152 17.29 4.36 20.34
CA THR A 152 15.97 5.06 20.41
C THR A 152 15.88 6.24 19.42
N GLN A 153 17.01 6.88 19.10
CA GLN A 153 17.10 7.91 18.05
C GLN A 153 16.80 7.36 16.64
N THR A 154 17.10 6.09 16.36
CA THR A 154 16.84 5.44 15.08
C THR A 154 15.34 5.30 14.82
N VAL A 155 14.52 5.05 15.85
CA VAL A 155 13.05 4.99 15.72
C VAL A 155 12.50 6.34 15.25
N PHE A 156 12.98 7.43 15.84
CA PHE A 156 12.58 8.78 15.43
C PHE A 156 13.06 9.11 14.01
N LYS A 157 14.30 8.72 13.64
CA LYS A 157 14.79 8.85 12.26
C LYS A 157 13.92 8.08 11.26
N VAL A 158 13.55 6.84 11.56
CA VAL A 158 12.66 6.01 10.73
C VAL A 158 11.29 6.68 10.55
N PHE A 159 10.71 7.20 11.62
CA PHE A 159 9.43 7.93 11.55
C PHE A 159 9.53 9.19 10.67
N LEU A 160 10.63 9.93 10.77
CA LEU A 160 10.84 11.16 10.01
C LEU A 160 11.07 10.86 8.52
N GLU A 161 11.86 9.83 8.20
CA GLU A 161 12.07 9.38 6.83
C GLU A 161 10.80 8.79 6.21
N PHE A 162 10.02 8.00 6.97
CA PHE A 162 8.68 7.58 6.57
C PHE A 162 7.81 8.78 6.21
N SER A 163 7.75 9.79 7.10
CA SER A 163 6.89 10.96 6.92
C SER A 163 7.29 11.74 5.67
N LYS A 164 8.59 11.93 5.44
CA LYS A 164 9.10 12.55 4.21
C LYS A 164 8.68 11.75 2.98
N LEU A 165 8.98 10.45 2.93
CA LEU A 165 8.64 9.60 1.80
C LEU A 165 7.14 9.66 1.51
N ALA A 166 6.31 9.52 2.54
CA ALA A 166 4.86 9.54 2.43
C ALA A 166 4.36 10.87 1.85
N LEU A 167 4.80 12.01 2.40
CA LEU A 167 4.39 13.33 1.90
C LEU A 167 4.83 13.57 0.46
N SER A 168 6.07 13.21 0.10
CA SER A 168 6.56 13.36 -1.27
C SER A 168 5.82 12.46 -2.27
N SER A 169 5.50 11.23 -1.90
CA SER A 169 4.73 10.30 -2.75
C SER A 169 3.28 10.76 -2.93
N VAL A 170 2.64 11.25 -1.87
CA VAL A 170 1.31 11.86 -1.96
C VAL A 170 1.35 13.06 -2.92
N GLY A 171 2.36 13.91 -2.80
CA GLY A 171 2.58 15.04 -3.72
C GLY A 171 2.72 14.60 -5.18
N CYS A 172 3.52 13.57 -5.44
CA CYS A 172 3.68 12.98 -6.77
C CYS A 172 2.33 12.47 -7.32
N GLY A 173 1.55 11.77 -6.48
CA GLY A 173 0.25 11.24 -6.88
C GLY A 173 -0.79 12.33 -7.15
N MET A 174 -0.75 13.43 -6.39
CA MET A 174 -1.57 14.61 -6.66
C MET A 174 -1.26 15.22 -8.02
N VAL A 175 0.03 15.39 -8.35
CA VAL A 175 0.46 15.94 -9.65
C VAL A 175 -0.01 15.04 -10.80
N ALA A 176 0.22 13.72 -10.69
CA ALA A 176 -0.20 12.76 -11.71
C ALA A 176 -1.73 12.75 -11.92
N SER A 177 -2.49 12.79 -10.82
CA SER A 177 -3.95 12.82 -10.86
C SER A 177 -4.50 14.10 -11.49
N PHE A 178 -4.00 15.26 -11.09
CA PHE A 178 -4.43 16.53 -11.64
C PHE A 178 -4.02 16.70 -13.09
N ALA A 179 -2.82 16.25 -13.47
CA ALA A 179 -2.39 16.21 -14.86
C ALA A 179 -3.38 15.38 -15.71
N CYS A 180 -3.74 14.17 -15.26
CA CYS A 180 -4.74 13.35 -15.95
C CYS A 180 -6.10 14.04 -16.05
N ALA A 181 -6.59 14.63 -14.97
CA ALA A 181 -7.89 15.30 -14.95
C ALA A 181 -7.91 16.51 -15.91
N LEU A 182 -6.82 17.29 -15.97
CA LEU A 182 -6.66 18.42 -16.88
C LEU A 182 -6.55 17.96 -18.35
N CYS A 183 -5.80 16.88 -18.61
CA CYS A 183 -5.70 16.29 -19.93
C CYS A 183 -7.08 15.82 -20.43
N LEU A 184 -7.84 15.09 -19.61
CA LEU A 184 -9.19 14.65 -19.95
C LEU A 184 -10.16 15.83 -20.19
N LYS A 185 -9.99 16.92 -19.45
CA LYS A 185 -10.82 18.13 -19.62
C LYS A 185 -10.53 18.87 -20.93
N ASN A 186 -9.26 19.05 -21.26
CA ASN A 186 -8.82 19.89 -22.37
C ASN A 186 -8.72 19.12 -23.70
N MET A 187 -8.36 17.84 -23.65
CA MET A 187 -8.13 17.01 -24.84
C MET A 187 -9.36 16.14 -25.14
N ARG A 188 -10.48 16.78 -25.51
CA ARG A 188 -11.75 16.08 -25.80
C ARG A 188 -11.68 15.08 -26.95
N PHE A 189 -10.64 15.16 -27.80
CA PHE A 189 -10.42 14.17 -28.86
C PHE A 189 -10.01 12.79 -28.31
N LEU A 190 -9.49 12.68 -27.08
CA LEU A 190 -9.25 11.38 -26.43
C LEU A 190 -10.54 10.77 -25.83
N THR A 191 -11.62 11.54 -25.78
CA THR A 191 -12.90 11.21 -25.10
C THR A 191 -13.94 10.63 -26.07
N HIS A 192 -13.51 10.07 -27.22
CA HIS A 192 -14.40 9.52 -28.24
C HIS A 192 -14.85 8.08 -27.97
N SER A 193 -14.09 7.32 -27.17
CA SER A 193 -14.36 5.92 -26.88
C SER A 193 -14.12 5.62 -25.41
N PRO A 194 -15.04 4.91 -24.74
CA PRO A 194 -14.92 4.63 -23.32
C PRO A 194 -13.73 3.74 -22.97
N VAL A 195 -13.29 2.91 -23.92
CA VAL A 195 -12.11 2.07 -23.78
C VAL A 195 -10.84 2.93 -23.73
N HIS A 196 -10.75 3.93 -24.61
CA HIS A 196 -9.59 4.83 -24.67
C HIS A 196 -9.48 5.68 -23.41
N GLU A 197 -10.60 6.24 -22.92
CA GLU A 197 -10.63 6.98 -21.66
C GLU A 197 -10.18 6.12 -20.47
N THR A 198 -10.66 4.86 -20.41
CA THR A 198 -10.31 3.92 -19.33
C THR A 198 -8.83 3.58 -19.35
N LEU A 199 -8.29 3.25 -20.53
CA LEU A 199 -6.86 3.00 -20.71
C LEU A 199 -6.03 4.23 -20.35
N PHE A 200 -6.46 5.42 -20.76
CA PHE A 200 -5.75 6.66 -20.48
C PHE A 200 -5.66 6.97 -18.98
N VAL A 201 -6.75 6.78 -18.23
CA VAL A 201 -6.78 6.90 -16.76
C VAL A 201 -5.80 5.92 -16.12
N PHE A 202 -5.80 4.66 -16.56
CA PHE A 202 -4.87 3.64 -16.07
C PHE A 202 -3.41 3.99 -16.38
N CYS A 203 -3.12 4.40 -17.62
CA CYS A 203 -1.78 4.78 -18.04
C CYS A 203 -1.23 5.94 -17.22
N PHE A 204 -2.03 6.97 -16.91
CA PHE A 204 -1.56 8.05 -16.05
C PHE A 204 -1.30 7.58 -14.60
N GLY A 205 -2.11 6.65 -14.10
CA GLY A 205 -1.86 6.01 -12.79
C GLY A 205 -0.52 5.27 -12.78
N TYR A 206 -0.28 4.45 -13.79
CA TYR A 206 0.96 3.69 -13.94
C TYR A 206 2.18 4.58 -14.23
N LEU A 207 2.03 5.65 -15.01
CA LEU A 207 3.09 6.63 -15.21
C LEU A 207 3.47 7.33 -13.92
N GLY A 208 2.49 7.69 -13.09
CA GLY A 208 2.72 8.23 -11.75
C GLY A 208 3.56 7.28 -10.91
N TYR A 209 3.22 5.99 -10.92
CA TYR A 209 3.98 4.93 -10.23
C TYR A 209 5.44 4.82 -10.71
N MET A 210 5.65 4.69 -12.03
CA MET A 210 6.98 4.57 -12.60
C MET A 210 7.83 5.81 -12.31
N PHE A 211 7.22 7.00 -12.34
CA PHE A 211 7.91 8.24 -11.99
C PHE A 211 8.31 8.24 -10.52
N SER A 212 7.42 7.88 -9.60
CA SER A 212 7.78 7.80 -8.18
C SER A 212 8.91 6.80 -7.90
N GLU A 213 8.90 5.62 -8.53
CA GLU A 213 9.98 4.64 -8.39
C GLU A 213 11.31 5.19 -8.91
N LEU A 214 11.30 5.97 -10.01
CA LEU A 214 12.50 6.63 -10.55
C LEU A 214 13.09 7.68 -9.59
N PHE A 215 12.25 8.36 -8.79
CA PHE A 215 12.68 9.33 -7.79
C PHE A 215 12.92 8.72 -6.40
N GLU A 216 12.99 7.39 -6.28
CA GLU A 216 13.10 6.67 -5.01
C GLU A 216 12.00 7.01 -3.99
N LEU A 217 10.83 7.42 -4.49
CA LEU A 217 9.62 7.64 -3.70
C LEU A 217 8.85 6.33 -3.58
N SER A 218 7.91 6.24 -2.64
CA SER A 218 7.00 5.09 -2.61
C SER A 218 6.03 5.13 -3.80
N GLY A 219 6.20 4.21 -4.75
CA GLY A 219 5.29 4.05 -5.86
C GLY A 219 3.89 3.68 -5.43
N ILE A 220 3.78 2.80 -4.44
CA ILE A 220 2.50 2.30 -3.92
C ILE A 220 1.62 3.45 -3.40
N ILE A 221 2.18 4.36 -2.59
CA ILE A 221 1.46 5.55 -2.09
C ILE A 221 1.05 6.47 -3.24
N THR A 222 1.97 6.70 -4.17
CA THR A 222 1.73 7.54 -5.35
C THR A 222 0.55 7.00 -6.14
N LEU A 223 0.50 5.68 -6.32
CA LEU A 223 -0.51 4.97 -7.09
C LEU A 223 -1.87 4.97 -6.41
N LEU A 224 -1.90 4.68 -5.10
CA LEU A 224 -3.10 4.78 -4.27
C LEU A 224 -3.65 6.21 -4.32
N THR A 225 -2.80 7.21 -4.02
CA THR A 225 -3.19 8.63 -4.03
C THR A 225 -3.72 9.05 -5.41
N THR A 226 -3.06 8.61 -6.48
CA THR A 226 -3.48 8.89 -7.85
C THR A 226 -4.85 8.30 -8.14
N GLY A 227 -5.08 7.02 -7.80
CA GLY A 227 -6.36 6.35 -7.98
C GLY A 227 -7.49 7.04 -7.22
N VAL A 228 -7.26 7.37 -5.94
CA VAL A 228 -8.21 8.06 -5.07
C VAL A 228 -8.58 9.46 -5.59
N LEU A 229 -7.58 10.24 -6.04
CA LEU A 229 -7.82 11.58 -6.56
C LEU A 229 -8.40 11.55 -7.98
N MET A 230 -8.02 10.61 -8.83
CA MET A 230 -8.61 10.48 -10.17
C MET A 230 -10.09 10.09 -10.08
N ALA A 231 -10.40 9.19 -9.14
CA ALA A 231 -11.77 8.89 -8.77
C ALA A 231 -12.57 10.15 -8.42
N HIS A 232 -11.98 11.09 -7.68
CA HIS A 232 -12.66 12.32 -7.30
C HIS A 232 -12.71 13.36 -8.42
N TYR A 233 -11.59 13.66 -9.08
CA TYR A 233 -11.47 14.79 -10.01
C TYR A 233 -11.60 14.38 -11.47
N ALA A 234 -10.91 13.32 -11.89
CA ALA A 234 -10.93 12.89 -13.30
C ALA A 234 -12.29 12.29 -13.70
N TRP A 235 -12.99 11.62 -12.78
CA TRP A 235 -14.28 11.00 -13.08
C TRP A 235 -15.35 11.96 -13.57
N TYR A 236 -15.38 13.20 -13.09
CA TYR A 236 -16.36 14.19 -13.57
C TYR A 236 -16.09 14.61 -15.01
N ASN A 237 -14.85 14.45 -15.49
CA ASN A 237 -14.44 14.78 -16.85
C ASN A 237 -14.63 13.60 -17.83
N LEU A 238 -14.98 12.40 -17.33
CA LEU A 238 -15.23 11.22 -18.15
C LEU A 238 -16.64 11.25 -18.78
N SER A 239 -16.76 10.60 -19.94
CA SER A 239 -18.06 10.40 -20.59
C SER A 239 -18.97 9.46 -19.77
N PRO A 240 -20.31 9.53 -19.92
CA PRO A 240 -21.23 8.70 -19.14
C PRO A 240 -20.96 7.19 -19.23
N GLN A 241 -20.53 6.72 -20.41
CA GLN A 241 -20.18 5.32 -20.65
C GLN A 241 -18.88 4.96 -19.92
N SER A 242 -17.83 5.78 -20.02
CA SER A 242 -16.56 5.56 -19.34
C SER A 242 -16.67 5.54 -17.82
N LYS A 243 -17.61 6.28 -17.23
CA LYS A 243 -17.86 6.22 -15.79
C LYS A 243 -18.22 4.82 -15.32
N GLN A 244 -19.00 4.08 -16.11
CA GLN A 244 -19.34 2.69 -15.84
C GLN A 244 -18.20 1.75 -16.24
N THR A 245 -17.60 1.95 -17.42
CA THR A 245 -16.50 1.11 -17.93
C THR A 245 -15.28 1.14 -17.01
N THR A 246 -14.86 2.32 -16.54
CA THR A 246 -13.72 2.44 -15.61
C THR A 246 -13.98 1.72 -14.29
N SER A 247 -15.17 1.86 -13.72
CA SER A 247 -15.50 1.17 -12.46
C SER A 247 -15.54 -0.35 -12.62
N LEU A 248 -16.10 -0.85 -13.73
CA LEU A 248 -16.13 -2.28 -14.05
C LEU A 248 -14.73 -2.83 -14.36
N ALA A 249 -13.95 -2.16 -15.21
CA ALA A 249 -12.63 -2.60 -15.62
C ALA A 249 -11.66 -2.67 -14.43
N PHE A 250 -11.61 -1.61 -13.63
CA PHE A 250 -10.76 -1.61 -12.44
C PHE A 250 -11.31 -2.53 -11.35
N GLY A 251 -12.63 -2.69 -11.25
CA GLY A 251 -13.24 -3.69 -10.35
C GLY A 251 -12.82 -5.12 -10.71
N ALA A 252 -12.79 -5.44 -12.01
CA ALA A 252 -12.33 -6.74 -12.50
C ALA A 252 -10.84 -6.96 -12.23
N PHE A 253 -9.98 -5.93 -12.35
CA PHE A 253 -8.57 -6.05 -11.99
C PHE A 253 -8.35 -6.29 -10.50
N GLY A 254 -9.15 -5.65 -9.64
CA GLY A 254 -9.10 -5.91 -8.20
C GLY A 254 -9.51 -7.35 -7.88
N PHE A 255 -10.65 -7.82 -8.41
CA PHE A 255 -11.15 -9.17 -8.15
C PHE A 255 -10.28 -10.29 -8.74
N GLY A 256 -9.65 -10.05 -9.90
CA GLY A 256 -8.78 -11.06 -10.51
C GLY A 256 -7.45 -11.27 -9.80
N ALA A 257 -7.17 -10.47 -8.77
CA ALA A 257 -5.90 -10.45 -8.07
C ALA A 257 -6.00 -10.69 -6.55
N GLU A 258 -7.21 -10.60 -5.98
CA GLU A 258 -7.57 -11.29 -4.73
C GLU A 258 -7.63 -12.80 -4.95
#